data_AF-A0A369KVP7-F1
#
_entry.id   AF-A0A369KVP7-F1
#
_cell.length_a   1.000
_cell.length_b   1.000
_cell.length_c   1.000
_cell.angle_alpha   90.00
_cell.angle_beta   90.00
_cell.angle_gamma   90.00
#
_symmetry.space_group_name_H-M   'P 1'
#
loop_
_entity.id
_entity.type
_entity.pdbx_description
1 polymer ?
#
loop_
_entity_poly.entity_id
_entity_poly.type
_entity_poly.pdbx_seq_one_letter_code
_entity_poly.pdbx_strand_id
1 'polypeptide(L)'
;MFLPEYINDKNTTKSDFSRIVIGGGALGLFIASCISKEFSNNNLTILTKSKIKQPVLIQDLTHNISQFYFQNIVLSKNFKNNSIKLSQATPFAILYICIPPDLIKKSYQYISKIINCNSHIKKFFIIFLNNGIVDPNIIKKFNKKKLIFIRCIVLSGFLREIKDNSTIIKNTSGKNIYYGSSSKISKPHLSKILPMEYLKYSYKRNIFNIEKAKFITNFLLGLCIGKKILPNSEIFKILPKEQRKVVFKNFCLLFPDTSITPLFIEKYFTETIKNTAENFNSISVSWHNGNSKPIDYFVANIKKMSYSIKKREVILFFNRFIKKFQLN
;
A
#
# COMPACT_ATOMS: atom_id res chain seq x y z
N MET A 1 22.35 -8.00 -13.92
CA MET A 1 22.86 -8.70 -12.73
C MET A 1 21.73 -9.53 -12.14
N PHE A 2 21.76 -10.83 -12.42
CA PHE A 2 20.84 -11.81 -11.83
C PHE A 2 21.08 -11.87 -10.32
N LEU A 3 20.05 -12.16 -9.52
CA LEU A 3 20.25 -12.58 -8.13
C LEU A 3 20.51 -14.09 -8.15
N PRO A 4 21.75 -14.58 -7.89
CA PRO A 4 21.93 -15.97 -7.52
C PRO A 4 21.73 -16.09 -5.98
N GLU A 5 20.95 -17.08 -5.60
CA GLU A 5 21.22 -17.98 -4.45
C GLU A 5 20.94 -17.55 -3.00
N TYR A 6 21.09 -16.30 -2.56
CA TYR A 6 21.17 -16.07 -1.10
C TYR A 6 19.88 -16.14 -0.26
N ILE A 7 18.69 -16.22 -0.86
CA ILE A 7 17.45 -16.48 -0.10
C ILE A 7 17.06 -17.96 -0.17
N ASN A 8 17.80 -18.75 -0.95
CA ASN A 8 17.70 -20.21 -0.97
C ASN A 8 18.71 -20.86 -0.01
N ASP A 9 19.48 -20.05 0.70
CA ASP A 9 20.47 -20.50 1.66
C ASP A 9 19.73 -21.14 2.86
N LYS A 10 19.79 -22.48 2.93
CA LYS A 10 19.16 -23.30 3.98
C LYS A 10 19.55 -22.86 5.40
N ASN A 11 20.63 -22.08 5.52
CA ASN A 11 21.21 -21.59 6.77
C ASN A 11 20.63 -20.28 7.30
N THR A 12 19.76 -19.57 6.55
CA THR A 12 19.15 -18.33 7.06
C THR A 12 18.02 -18.64 8.04
N THR A 13 18.08 -18.11 9.25
CA THR A 13 17.07 -18.32 10.30
C THR A 13 16.10 -17.14 10.39
N LYS A 14 14.96 -17.30 11.07
CA LYS A 14 14.00 -16.20 11.28
C LYS A 14 14.65 -15.03 12.04
N SER A 15 15.54 -15.32 12.99
CA SER A 15 16.29 -14.33 13.80
C SER A 15 17.23 -13.43 13.00
N ASP A 16 17.57 -13.76 11.75
CA ASP A 16 18.48 -12.95 10.92
C ASP A 16 17.84 -11.63 10.42
N PHE A 17 16.54 -11.46 10.65
CA PHE A 17 15.75 -10.35 10.10
C PHE A 17 15.26 -9.40 11.18
N SER A 18 15.72 -8.14 11.09
CA SER A 18 15.07 -7.00 11.74
C SER A 18 13.86 -6.53 10.92
N ARG A 19 12.71 -6.27 11.55
CA ARG A 19 11.46 -5.92 10.87
C ARG A 19 10.95 -4.56 11.32
N ILE A 20 10.57 -3.72 10.37
CA ILE A 20 10.04 -2.39 10.64
C ILE A 20 8.73 -2.22 9.88
N VAL A 21 7.65 -1.97 10.61
CA VAL A 21 6.37 -1.52 10.03
C VAL A 21 6.35 0.00 10.05
N ILE A 22 6.31 0.61 8.86
CA ILE A 22 6.23 2.04 8.67
C ILE A 22 4.77 2.40 8.41
N GLY A 23 4.12 2.97 9.43
CA GLY A 23 2.73 3.41 9.45
C GLY A 23 1.84 2.58 10.39
N GLY A 24 1.51 3.11 11.57
CA GLY A 24 0.60 2.48 12.55
C GLY A 24 -0.90 2.65 12.25
N GLY A 25 -1.30 2.56 10.99
CA GLY A 25 -2.72 2.54 10.59
C GLY A 25 -3.36 1.16 10.75
N ALA A 26 -4.59 0.97 10.24
CA ALA A 26 -5.28 -0.33 10.29
C ALA A 26 -4.45 -1.46 9.68
N LEU A 27 -4.04 -1.31 8.42
CA LEU A 27 -3.20 -2.27 7.71
C LEU A 27 -1.85 -2.50 8.41
N GLY A 28 -1.20 -1.43 8.88
CA GLY A 28 0.11 -1.55 9.51
C GLY A 28 0.08 -2.32 10.82
N LEU A 29 -0.89 -2.02 11.69
CA LEU A 29 -1.07 -2.75 12.95
C LEU A 29 -1.52 -4.20 12.71
N PHE A 30 -2.33 -4.44 11.69
CA PHE A 30 -2.67 -5.80 11.27
C PHE A 30 -1.43 -6.58 10.82
N ILE A 31 -0.62 -6.02 9.92
CA ILE A 31 0.64 -6.65 9.46
C ILE A 31 1.61 -6.88 10.62
N ALA A 32 1.74 -5.91 11.54
CA ALA A 32 2.56 -6.05 12.74
C ALA A 32 2.10 -7.25 13.59
N SER A 33 0.79 -7.44 13.75
CA SER A 33 0.23 -8.57 14.50
C SER A 33 0.52 -9.93 13.85
N CYS A 34 0.38 -10.02 12.52
CA CYS A 34 0.75 -11.23 11.78
C CYS A 34 2.24 -11.54 11.91
N ILE A 35 3.10 -10.50 11.86
CA ILE A 35 4.55 -10.66 12.06
C ILE A 35 4.85 -11.15 13.48
N SER A 36 4.23 -10.58 14.50
CA SER A 36 4.45 -10.99 15.90
C SER A 36 4.05 -12.44 16.17
N LYS A 37 2.99 -12.93 15.50
CA LYS A 37 2.59 -14.35 15.60
C LYS A 37 3.58 -15.27 14.89
N GLU A 38 3.87 -14.99 13.63
CA GLU A 38 4.61 -15.93 12.77
C GLU A 38 6.14 -15.87 12.96
N PHE A 39 6.65 -14.72 13.42
CA PHE A 39 8.07 -14.42 13.62
C PHE A 39 8.32 -13.89 15.03
N SER A 40 7.82 -14.60 16.05
CA SER A 40 7.87 -14.20 17.46
C SER A 40 9.27 -13.84 17.98
N ASN A 41 10.33 -14.47 17.45
CA ASN A 41 11.72 -14.21 17.83
C ASN A 41 12.39 -13.03 17.10
N ASN A 42 11.65 -12.30 16.26
CA ASN A 42 12.20 -11.20 15.48
C ASN A 42 12.01 -9.85 16.17
N ASN A 43 13.02 -8.98 16.04
CA ASN A 43 12.92 -7.58 16.41
C ASN A 43 11.93 -6.84 15.49
N LEU A 44 10.70 -6.64 15.95
CA LEU A 44 9.67 -5.86 15.28
C LEU A 44 9.61 -4.45 15.87
N THR A 45 9.78 -3.43 15.02
CA THR A 45 9.57 -2.02 15.36
C THR A 45 8.41 -1.43 14.57
N ILE A 46 7.54 -0.65 15.21
CA ILE A 46 6.47 0.08 14.54
C ILE A 46 6.79 1.57 14.55
N LEU A 47 7.02 2.15 13.38
CA LEU A 47 7.16 3.59 13.17
C LEU A 47 5.80 4.21 12.84
N THR A 48 5.29 5.09 13.69
CA THR A 48 3.94 5.66 13.55
C THR A 48 3.90 7.16 13.80
N LYS A 49 2.96 7.87 13.15
CA LYS A 49 2.77 9.32 13.36
C LYS A 49 2.10 9.67 14.68
N SER A 50 1.31 8.75 15.21
CA SER A 50 0.43 8.96 16.36
C SER A 50 0.67 7.89 17.41
N LYS A 51 0.41 8.22 18.69
CA LYS A 51 0.37 7.23 19.76
C LYS A 51 -0.61 6.10 19.39
N ILE A 52 -0.23 4.88 19.75
CA ILE A 52 -1.07 3.68 19.62
C ILE A 52 -1.52 3.35 21.04
N LYS A 53 -2.83 3.29 21.28
CA LYS A 53 -3.36 2.83 22.57
C LYS A 53 -3.21 1.32 22.62
N GLN A 54 -2.55 0.83 23.67
CA GLN A 54 -2.33 -0.58 23.93
C GLN A 54 -3.35 -1.05 25.00
N PRO A 55 -3.83 -2.30 24.93
CA PRO A 55 -3.50 -3.30 23.91
C PRO A 55 -4.06 -2.98 22.52
N VAL A 56 -3.45 -3.58 21.50
CA VAL A 56 -4.03 -3.63 20.16
C VAL A 56 -4.82 -4.94 20.03
N LEU A 57 -6.13 -4.82 19.81
CA LEU A 57 -7.05 -5.94 19.59
C LEU A 57 -7.23 -6.16 18.09
N ILE A 58 -6.98 -7.38 17.60
CA ILE A 58 -7.10 -7.76 16.20
C ILE A 58 -8.28 -8.70 16.05
N GLN A 59 -9.33 -8.23 15.40
CA GLN A 59 -10.49 -9.05 15.04
C GLN A 59 -10.32 -9.58 13.60
N ASP A 60 -10.39 -10.90 13.44
CA ASP A 60 -10.33 -11.53 12.13
C ASP A 60 -11.71 -11.66 11.46
N LEU A 61 -11.73 -12.28 10.27
CA LEU A 61 -12.95 -12.52 9.50
C LEU A 61 -13.92 -13.52 10.15
N THR A 62 -13.45 -14.32 11.10
CA THR A 62 -14.28 -15.23 11.92
C THR A 62 -14.73 -14.57 13.23
N HIS A 63 -14.49 -13.26 13.37
CA HIS A 63 -14.77 -12.47 14.56
C HIS A 63 -13.97 -12.86 15.81
N ASN A 64 -12.95 -13.71 15.68
CA ASN A 64 -12.04 -14.02 16.77
C ASN A 64 -11.13 -12.83 17.06
N ILE A 65 -10.94 -12.53 18.34
CA ILE A 65 -10.15 -11.39 18.81
C ILE A 65 -8.84 -11.89 19.42
N SER A 66 -7.72 -11.42 18.89
CA SER A 66 -6.39 -11.63 19.47
C SER A 66 -5.85 -10.32 20.05
N GLN A 67 -5.20 -10.41 21.20
CA GLN A 67 -4.63 -9.27 21.90
C GLN A 67 -3.12 -9.18 21.71
N PHE A 68 -2.60 -7.97 21.44
CA PHE A 68 -1.18 -7.73 21.22
C PHE A 68 -0.68 -6.54 22.02
N TYR A 69 0.52 -6.70 22.59
CA TYR A 69 1.31 -5.63 23.20
C TYR A 69 2.60 -5.45 22.42
N PHE A 70 2.65 -4.40 21.59
CA PHE A 70 3.86 -4.09 20.82
C PHE A 70 4.86 -3.33 21.68
N GLN A 71 6.02 -3.92 21.93
CA GLN A 71 7.05 -3.34 22.80
C GLN A 71 7.76 -2.14 22.15
N ASN A 72 8.12 -2.22 20.87
CA ASN A 72 8.93 -1.21 20.19
C ASN A 72 8.09 -0.32 19.26
N ILE A 73 7.54 0.76 19.80
CA ILE A 73 6.81 1.77 19.04
C ILE A 73 7.58 3.09 19.00
N VAL A 74 7.92 3.53 17.80
CA VAL A 74 8.63 4.80 17.58
C VAL A 74 7.67 5.83 16.99
N LEU A 75 7.52 6.97 17.67
CA LEU A 75 6.78 8.11 17.13
C LEU A 75 7.62 8.84 16.07
N SER A 76 7.03 9.10 14.91
CA SER A 76 7.74 9.73 13.79
C SER A 76 8.21 11.16 14.09
N LYS A 77 7.60 11.84 15.06
CA LYS A 77 8.09 13.14 15.56
C LYS A 77 9.44 13.01 16.25
N ASN A 78 9.66 11.91 16.99
CA ASN A 78 10.92 11.59 17.66
C ASN A 78 11.93 11.02 16.66
N PHE A 79 11.46 10.46 15.53
CA PHE A 79 12.33 9.94 14.48
C PHE A 79 13.20 11.02 13.83
N LYS A 80 12.86 12.31 13.96
CA LYS A 80 13.75 13.41 13.53
C LYS A 80 15.04 13.43 14.36
N ASN A 81 14.94 13.18 15.67
CA ASN A 81 16.06 13.29 16.61
C ASN A 81 16.74 11.92 16.87
N ASN A 82 15.95 10.84 16.89
CA ASN A 82 16.45 9.48 17.13
C ASN A 82 16.29 8.62 15.87
N SER A 83 17.39 8.11 15.32
CA SER A 83 17.33 7.11 14.25
C SER A 83 16.94 5.74 14.80
N ILE A 84 16.23 4.95 13.99
CA ILE A 84 16.01 3.53 14.31
C ILE A 84 17.31 2.80 14.01
N LYS A 85 18.05 2.43 15.05
CA LYS A 85 19.24 1.57 14.97
C LYS A 85 18.81 0.12 15.13
N LEU A 86 19.18 -0.71 14.15
CA LEU A 86 18.91 -2.14 14.13
C LEU A 86 20.09 -2.89 14.76
N SER A 87 19.80 -4.08 15.30
CA SER A 87 20.82 -4.93 15.90
C SER A 87 21.95 -5.24 14.90
N GLN A 88 23.20 -5.24 15.38
CA GLN A 88 24.35 -5.66 14.58
C GLN A 88 24.30 -7.15 14.21
N ALA A 89 23.60 -7.96 15.02
CA ALA A 89 23.45 -9.39 14.78
C ALA A 89 22.52 -9.74 13.60
N THR A 90 21.71 -8.79 13.11
CA THR A 90 20.77 -9.05 12.02
C THR A 90 21.36 -8.59 10.68
N PRO A 91 21.77 -9.49 9.77
CA PRO A 91 22.30 -9.11 8.46
C PRO A 91 21.24 -8.57 7.50
N PHE A 92 19.96 -8.81 7.76
CA PHE A 92 18.85 -8.42 6.90
C PHE A 92 17.83 -7.54 7.61
N ALA A 93 17.21 -6.62 6.85
CA ALA A 93 16.13 -5.78 7.33
C ALA A 93 14.93 -5.78 6.37
N ILE A 94 13.71 -5.78 6.91
CA ILE A 94 12.48 -5.72 6.13
C ILE A 94 11.67 -4.49 6.54
N LEU A 95 11.34 -3.65 5.57
CA LEU A 95 10.56 -2.43 5.73
C LEU A 95 9.18 -2.62 5.10
N TYR A 96 8.14 -2.76 5.92
CA TYR A 96 6.74 -2.83 5.48
C TYR A 96 6.15 -1.43 5.44
N ILE A 97 5.85 -0.93 4.24
CA ILE A 97 5.34 0.42 4.03
C ILE A 97 3.82 0.37 3.98
N CYS A 98 3.19 0.79 5.07
CA CYS A 98 1.74 0.81 5.29
C CYS A 98 1.19 2.23 5.50
N ILE A 99 1.99 3.26 5.15
CA ILE A 99 1.59 4.66 5.23
C ILE A 99 0.52 4.98 4.18
N PRO A 100 -0.47 5.83 4.47
CA PRO A 100 -1.42 6.35 3.49
C PRO A 100 -0.74 6.97 2.24
N PRO A 101 -1.36 6.84 1.05
CA PRO A 101 -0.77 7.32 -0.21
C PRO A 101 -0.37 8.81 -0.21
N ASP A 102 -1.15 9.68 0.44
CA ASP A 102 -0.90 11.12 0.56
C ASP A 102 0.44 11.45 1.26
N LEU A 103 1.00 10.50 1.99
CA LEU A 103 2.26 10.64 2.71
C LEU A 103 3.40 9.80 2.11
N ILE A 104 3.27 9.29 0.88
CA ILE A 104 4.28 8.43 0.23
C ILE A 104 5.66 9.10 0.13
N LYS A 105 5.72 10.42 -0.06
CA LYS A 105 7.01 11.15 -0.07
C LYS A 105 7.74 11.04 1.28
N LYS A 106 7.00 11.07 2.39
CA LYS A 106 7.56 10.91 3.73
C LYS A 106 8.08 9.48 3.96
N SER A 107 7.44 8.46 3.39
CA SER A 107 7.96 7.10 3.52
C SER A 107 9.33 6.95 2.88
N TYR A 108 9.59 7.60 1.74
CA TYR A 108 10.93 7.60 1.12
C TYR A 108 11.99 8.24 2.02
N GLN A 109 11.65 9.33 2.72
CA GLN A 109 12.55 9.96 3.70
C GLN A 109 12.85 9.01 4.87
N TYR A 110 11.84 8.33 5.40
CA TYR A 110 12.02 7.35 6.47
C TYR A 110 12.89 6.18 6.01
N ILE A 111 12.63 5.62 4.84
CA ILE A 111 13.41 4.54 4.23
C ILE A 111 14.87 4.97 4.11
N SER A 112 15.14 6.16 3.53
CA SER A 112 16.50 6.67 3.37
C SER A 112 17.22 6.81 4.71
N LYS A 113 16.56 7.37 5.73
CA LYS A 113 17.18 7.57 7.05
C LYS A 113 17.48 6.22 7.72
N ILE A 114 16.57 5.26 7.64
CA ILE A 114 16.78 3.92 8.19
C ILE A 114 17.96 3.24 7.50
N ILE A 115 18.03 3.26 6.17
CA ILE A 115 19.13 2.63 5.43
C ILE A 115 20.47 3.27 5.80
N ASN A 116 20.54 4.60 5.85
CA ASN A 116 21.79 5.32 6.12
C ASN A 116 22.29 5.11 7.55
N CYS A 117 21.40 4.96 8.53
CA CYS A 117 21.78 4.70 9.92
C CYS A 117 22.16 3.25 10.21
N ASN A 118 22.01 2.33 9.24
CA ASN A 118 22.20 0.90 9.42
C ASN A 118 23.11 0.34 8.31
N SER A 119 24.32 0.87 8.22
CA SER A 119 25.31 0.54 7.18
C SER A 119 25.76 -0.93 7.21
N HIS A 120 25.70 -1.58 8.38
CA HIS A 120 26.05 -2.99 8.59
C HIS A 120 25.06 -3.96 7.94
N ILE A 121 23.84 -3.53 7.66
CA ILE A 121 22.82 -4.36 7.00
C ILE A 121 23.30 -4.70 5.58
N LYS A 122 23.34 -6.00 5.29
CA LYS A 122 23.72 -6.53 3.97
C LYS A 122 22.61 -6.27 2.96
N LYS A 123 21.34 -6.48 3.35
CA LYS A 123 20.19 -6.33 2.44
C LYS A 123 18.95 -5.78 3.13
N PHE A 124 18.28 -4.86 2.45
CA PHE A 124 16.97 -4.34 2.81
C PHE A 124 15.92 -4.83 1.82
N PHE A 125 14.83 -5.36 2.35
CA PHE A 125 13.62 -5.67 1.61
C PHE A 125 12.61 -4.56 1.88
N ILE A 126 12.19 -3.85 0.83
CA ILE A 126 11.24 -2.74 0.95
C ILE A 126 9.93 -3.17 0.31
N ILE A 127 8.91 -3.33 1.15
CA ILE A 127 7.63 -3.92 0.78
C ILE A 127 6.55 -2.85 0.84
N PHE A 128 6.07 -2.40 -0.31
CA PHE A 128 5.02 -1.39 -0.37
C PHE A 128 3.64 -2.04 -0.37
N LEU A 129 2.90 -1.90 0.73
CA LEU A 129 1.53 -2.39 0.90
C LEU A 129 0.47 -1.28 0.83
N ASN A 130 0.89 -0.02 0.79
CA ASN A 130 0.00 1.13 0.69
C ASN A 130 -0.81 1.16 -0.61
N ASN A 131 -1.98 1.80 -0.58
CA ASN A 131 -2.69 2.17 -1.80
C ASN A 131 -1.93 3.28 -2.56
N GLY A 132 -2.29 3.49 -3.83
CA GLY A 132 -1.65 4.50 -4.69
C GLY A 132 -0.67 3.91 -5.70
N ILE A 133 0.00 4.78 -6.45
CA ILE A 133 1.06 4.43 -7.40
C ILE A 133 2.41 4.71 -6.71
N VAL A 134 3.31 3.74 -6.75
CA VAL A 134 4.68 3.87 -6.24
C VAL A 134 5.63 3.96 -7.43
N ASP A 135 6.49 4.97 -7.46
CA ASP A 135 7.56 5.06 -8.47
C ASP A 135 8.78 4.25 -8.02
N PRO A 136 9.09 3.10 -8.67
CA PRO A 136 10.24 2.29 -8.30
C PRO A 136 11.57 3.00 -8.55
N ASN A 137 11.60 4.00 -9.44
CA ASN A 137 12.83 4.73 -9.76
C ASN A 137 13.29 5.63 -8.63
N ILE A 138 12.37 6.15 -7.79
CA ILE A 138 12.74 6.86 -6.56
C ILE A 138 13.52 5.93 -5.64
N ILE A 139 13.11 4.66 -5.55
CA ILE A 139 13.73 3.68 -4.66
C ILE A 139 15.11 3.28 -5.17
N LYS A 140 15.29 3.18 -6.49
CA LYS A 140 16.59 2.92 -7.12
C LYS A 140 17.65 4.00 -6.83
N LYS A 141 17.25 5.19 -6.38
CA LYS A 141 18.19 6.25 -5.96
C LYS A 141 18.81 5.96 -4.59
N PHE A 142 18.14 5.19 -3.75
CA PHE A 142 18.74 4.68 -2.51
C PHE A 142 19.67 3.51 -2.88
N ASN A 143 20.91 3.56 -2.41
CA ASN A 143 22.04 2.64 -2.70
C ASN A 143 21.66 1.28 -3.37
N LYS A 144 21.86 1.19 -4.70
CA LYS A 144 21.33 0.10 -5.55
C LYS A 144 21.74 -1.32 -5.14
N LYS A 145 22.90 -1.50 -4.49
CA LYS A 145 23.46 -2.85 -4.22
C LYS A 145 22.76 -3.58 -3.06
N LYS A 146 22.05 -2.87 -2.17
CA LYS A 146 21.49 -3.43 -0.94
C LYS A 146 19.97 -3.60 -0.95
N LEU A 147 19.26 -3.22 -2.01
CA LEU A 147 17.80 -3.06 -1.97
C LEU A 147 17.06 -4.09 -2.82
N ILE A 148 16.05 -4.71 -2.23
CA ILE A 148 15.01 -5.48 -2.92
C ILE A 148 13.69 -4.74 -2.76
N PHE A 149 13.09 -4.36 -3.89
CA PHE A 149 11.77 -3.74 -3.92
C PHE A 149 10.69 -4.79 -4.18
N ILE A 150 9.64 -4.80 -3.35
CA ILE A 150 8.45 -5.63 -3.54
C ILE A 150 7.23 -4.73 -3.48
N ARG A 151 6.41 -4.78 -4.54
CA ARG A 151 5.12 -4.13 -4.55
C ARG A 151 4.04 -5.14 -4.17
N CYS A 152 3.21 -4.79 -3.19
CA CYS A 152 2.07 -5.58 -2.75
C CYS A 152 0.76 -4.81 -2.94
N ILE A 153 -0.22 -5.40 -3.62
CA ILE A 153 -1.57 -4.88 -3.78
C ILE A 153 -2.48 -5.65 -2.83
N VAL A 154 -2.81 -5.02 -1.70
CA VAL A 154 -3.72 -5.57 -0.69
C VAL A 154 -5.15 -5.53 -1.21
N LEU A 155 -5.81 -6.67 -1.30
CA LEU A 155 -7.24 -6.75 -1.68
C LEU A 155 -8.15 -6.81 -0.45
N SER A 156 -7.58 -7.07 0.72
CA SER A 156 -8.29 -7.07 2.00
C SER A 156 -8.66 -5.67 2.50
N GLY A 157 -9.72 -5.61 3.30
CA GLY A 157 -10.19 -4.41 4.00
C GLY A 157 -9.82 -4.45 5.48
N PHE A 158 -9.38 -3.31 6.02
CA PHE A 158 -9.08 -3.19 7.44
C PHE A 158 -9.63 -1.88 7.99
N LEU A 159 -10.33 -1.96 9.12
CA LEU A 159 -10.83 -0.80 9.86
C LEU A 159 -10.04 -0.65 11.16
N ARG A 160 -9.75 0.60 11.54
CA ARG A 160 -9.16 0.94 12.84
C ARG A 160 -10.16 1.76 13.64
N GLU A 161 -10.44 1.30 14.85
CA GLU A 161 -11.20 2.02 15.86
C GLU A 161 -10.27 2.34 17.03
N ILE A 162 -10.32 3.57 17.52
CA ILE A 162 -9.57 4.00 18.71
C ILE A 162 -10.59 4.08 19.84
N LYS A 163 -10.43 3.25 20.86
CA LYS A 163 -11.24 3.28 22.09
C LYS A 163 -10.48 4.04 23.17
N ASP A 164 -11.07 4.20 24.35
CA ASP A 164 -10.41 4.95 25.44
C ASP A 164 -9.13 4.25 25.92
N ASN A 165 -9.17 2.93 26.05
CA ASN A 165 -8.08 2.14 26.63
C ASN A 165 -7.46 1.12 25.65
N SER A 166 -7.84 1.13 24.38
CA SER A 166 -7.32 0.17 23.40
C SER A 166 -7.42 0.67 21.96
N THR A 167 -6.74 -0.02 21.04
CA THR A 167 -6.94 0.16 19.59
C THR A 167 -7.50 -1.14 19.02
N ILE A 168 -8.62 -1.08 18.31
CA ILE A 168 -9.21 -2.25 17.64
C ILE A 168 -8.91 -2.17 16.15
N ILE A 169 -8.38 -3.25 15.58
CA ILE A 169 -8.26 -3.45 14.14
C ILE A 169 -9.18 -4.58 13.73
N LYS A 170 -10.10 -4.31 12.81
CA LYS A 170 -11.01 -5.32 12.26
C LYS A 170 -10.58 -5.65 10.83
N ASN A 171 -10.35 -6.92 10.51
CA ASN A 171 -10.34 -7.35 9.11
C ASN A 171 -11.78 -7.39 8.62
N THR A 172 -12.13 -6.50 7.71
CA THR A 172 -13.48 -6.33 7.21
C THR A 172 -13.73 -7.10 5.91
N SER A 173 -12.68 -7.54 5.21
CA SER A 173 -12.84 -8.34 4.00
C SER A 173 -11.54 -9.02 3.57
N GLY A 174 -11.66 -10.26 3.10
CA GLY A 174 -10.62 -10.98 2.35
C GLY A 174 -9.31 -11.25 3.08
N LYS A 175 -8.44 -12.06 2.46
CA LYS A 175 -7.08 -12.37 2.96
C LYS A 175 -6.00 -12.23 1.88
N ASN A 176 -6.39 -11.80 0.67
CA ASN A 176 -5.55 -11.89 -0.52
C ASN A 176 -4.69 -10.65 -0.71
N ILE A 177 -3.41 -10.87 -1.01
CA ILE A 177 -2.45 -9.84 -1.38
C ILE A 177 -1.74 -10.29 -2.65
N TYR A 178 -1.83 -9.48 -3.71
CA TYR A 178 -0.99 -9.70 -4.88
C TYR A 178 0.38 -9.08 -4.65
N TYR A 179 1.44 -9.71 -5.15
CA TYR A 179 2.78 -9.15 -5.06
C TYR A 179 3.58 -9.31 -6.35
N GLY A 180 4.57 -8.44 -6.55
CA GLY A 180 5.54 -8.53 -7.64
C GLY A 180 6.70 -7.55 -7.45
N SER A 181 7.65 -7.55 -8.40
CA SER A 181 8.82 -6.68 -8.36
C SER A 181 9.15 -6.13 -9.74
N SER A 182 9.87 -4.99 -9.79
CA SER A 182 10.34 -4.38 -11.04
C SER A 182 11.59 -5.05 -11.60
N SER A 183 12.36 -5.77 -10.79
CA SER A 183 13.54 -6.50 -11.23
C SER A 183 13.18 -7.95 -11.59
N LYS A 184 13.94 -8.56 -12.51
CA LYS A 184 13.96 -10.01 -12.77
C LYS A 184 14.54 -10.75 -11.55
N ILE A 185 13.96 -10.55 -10.38
CA ILE A 185 14.32 -11.26 -9.15
C ILE A 185 13.75 -12.67 -9.30
N SER A 186 14.61 -13.69 -9.27
CA SER A 186 14.21 -15.07 -9.01
C SER A 186 13.36 -15.08 -7.74
N LYS A 187 12.14 -15.61 -7.80
CA LYS A 187 11.12 -15.54 -6.72
C LYS A 187 11.81 -15.66 -5.34
N PRO A 188 11.94 -14.57 -4.55
CA PRO A 188 12.59 -14.68 -3.24
C PRO A 188 11.80 -15.70 -2.40
N HIS A 189 12.46 -16.44 -1.49
CA HIS A 189 11.71 -17.25 -0.51
C HIS A 189 10.92 -16.33 0.40
N LEU A 190 9.66 -16.11 0.06
CA LEU A 190 8.82 -15.12 0.71
C LEU A 190 8.32 -15.57 2.08
N SER A 191 8.40 -16.85 2.43
CA SER A 191 8.00 -17.37 3.74
C SER A 191 8.82 -16.75 4.89
N LYS A 192 10.03 -16.24 4.61
CA LYS A 192 10.83 -15.49 5.59
C LYS A 192 10.54 -13.99 5.58
N ILE A 193 9.87 -13.48 4.54
CA ILE A 193 9.72 -12.03 4.27
C ILE A 193 8.28 -11.55 4.49
N LEU A 194 7.28 -12.29 4.03
CA LEU A 194 5.87 -11.95 4.13
C LEU A 194 5.21 -12.88 5.16
N PRO A 195 4.41 -12.37 6.11
CA PRO A 195 3.70 -13.23 7.06
C PRO A 195 2.57 -13.97 6.37
N MET A 196 2.69 -15.29 6.17
CA MET A 196 1.80 -16.15 5.39
C MET A 196 0.75 -16.93 6.19
N GLU A 197 0.84 -16.97 7.53
CA GLU A 197 -0.06 -17.80 8.35
C GLU A 197 -1.54 -17.40 8.18
N TYR A 198 -1.80 -16.09 8.15
CA TYR A 198 -3.14 -15.55 7.95
C TYR A 198 -3.39 -15.06 6.52
N LEU A 199 -2.38 -14.45 5.88
CA LEU A 199 -2.52 -13.73 4.61
C LEU A 199 -2.12 -14.62 3.43
N LYS A 200 -2.91 -14.61 2.37
CA LYS A 200 -2.66 -15.35 1.13
C LYS A 200 -1.96 -14.46 0.11
N TYR A 201 -0.73 -14.80 -0.26
CA TYR A 201 0.05 -14.04 -1.23
C TYR A 201 0.06 -14.71 -2.60
N SER A 202 -0.21 -13.95 -3.66
CA SER A 202 -0.13 -14.46 -5.04
C SER A 202 0.75 -13.59 -5.91
N TYR A 203 1.73 -14.21 -6.58
CA TYR A 203 2.61 -13.49 -7.49
C TYR A 203 1.86 -13.02 -8.74
N LYS A 204 2.12 -11.78 -9.18
CA LYS A 204 1.62 -11.22 -10.43
C LYS A 204 2.77 -10.57 -11.19
N ARG A 205 3.07 -11.10 -12.38
CA ARG A 205 4.11 -10.52 -13.28
C ARG A 205 3.77 -9.09 -13.70
N ASN A 206 2.48 -8.79 -13.83
CA ASN A 206 1.93 -7.50 -14.20
C ASN A 206 1.46 -6.67 -12.97
N ILE A 207 2.12 -6.80 -11.82
CA ILE A 207 1.71 -6.13 -10.57
C ILE A 207 1.52 -4.61 -10.72
N PHE A 208 2.34 -3.96 -11.55
CA PHE A 208 2.24 -2.52 -11.79
C PHE A 208 1.05 -2.14 -12.67
N ASN A 209 0.60 -3.02 -13.56
CA ASN A 209 -0.65 -2.81 -14.29
C ASN A 209 -1.84 -2.94 -13.35
N ILE A 210 -1.80 -3.92 -12.44
CA ILE A 210 -2.82 -4.08 -11.40
C ILE A 210 -2.84 -2.85 -10.47
N GLU A 211 -1.67 -2.32 -10.10
CA GLU A 211 -1.56 -1.08 -9.31
C GLU A 211 -2.26 0.10 -10.00
N LYS A 212 -1.93 0.34 -11.29
CA LYS A 212 -2.53 1.40 -12.10
C LYS A 212 -4.04 1.21 -12.24
N ALA A 213 -4.52 -0.02 -12.47
CA ALA A 213 -5.94 -0.33 -12.55
C ALA A 213 -6.66 -0.09 -11.21
N LYS A 214 -6.08 -0.54 -10.09
CA LYS A 214 -6.62 -0.26 -8.75
C LYS A 214 -6.64 1.23 -8.45
N PHE A 215 -5.62 1.97 -8.87
CA PHE A 215 -5.55 3.41 -8.70
C PHE A 215 -6.73 4.11 -9.40
N ILE A 216 -6.98 3.82 -10.69
CA ILE A 216 -8.06 4.47 -11.42
C ILE A 216 -9.44 4.01 -10.91
N THR A 217 -9.61 2.75 -10.51
CA THR A 217 -10.85 2.28 -9.87
C THR A 217 -11.16 3.07 -8.60
N ASN A 218 -10.18 3.23 -7.72
CA ASN A 218 -10.36 3.99 -6.48
C ASN A 218 -10.59 5.49 -6.74
N PHE A 219 -9.89 6.08 -7.73
CA PHE A 219 -10.13 7.45 -8.15
C PHE A 219 -11.57 7.65 -8.64
N LEU A 220 -12.06 6.77 -9.51
CA LEU A 220 -13.42 6.86 -10.05
C LEU A 220 -14.47 6.69 -8.96
N LEU A 221 -14.33 5.68 -8.09
CA LEU A 221 -15.24 5.49 -6.97
C LEU A 221 -15.24 6.72 -6.05
N GLY A 222 -14.07 7.14 -5.57
CA GLY A 222 -13.96 8.26 -4.63
C GLY A 222 -14.42 9.59 -5.21
N LEU A 223 -14.09 9.87 -6.48
CA LEU A 223 -14.45 11.13 -7.14
C LEU A 223 -15.92 11.17 -7.55
N CYS A 224 -16.42 10.14 -8.23
CA CYS A 224 -17.76 10.17 -8.82
C CYS A 224 -18.85 9.93 -7.79
N ILE A 225 -18.63 9.07 -6.78
CA ILE A 225 -19.56 8.92 -5.65
C ILE A 225 -19.46 10.13 -4.72
N GLY A 226 -18.26 10.69 -4.57
CA GLY A 226 -18.03 11.88 -3.76
C GLY A 226 -18.40 11.67 -2.30
N LYS A 227 -19.10 12.64 -1.70
CA LYS A 227 -19.55 12.62 -0.30
C LYS A 227 -20.85 11.83 -0.06
N LYS A 228 -21.47 11.28 -1.10
CA LYS A 228 -22.84 10.74 -1.07
C LYS A 228 -22.98 9.38 -0.38
N ILE A 229 -21.88 8.78 0.10
CA ILE A 229 -21.79 7.42 0.69
C ILE A 229 -22.75 6.45 -0.01
N LEU A 230 -22.45 6.13 -1.27
CA LEU A 230 -23.24 5.16 -2.05
C LEU A 230 -22.51 3.82 -2.15
N PRO A 231 -23.25 2.70 -2.27
CA PRO A 231 -22.66 1.41 -2.62
C PRO A 231 -21.86 1.50 -3.91
N ASN A 232 -20.76 0.75 -4.01
CA ASN A 232 -19.89 0.80 -5.19
C ASN A 232 -20.61 0.44 -6.50
N SER A 233 -21.68 -0.35 -6.46
CA SER A 233 -22.49 -0.70 -7.64
C SER A 233 -23.14 0.51 -8.33
N GLU A 234 -23.45 1.57 -7.57
CA GLU A 234 -24.07 2.79 -8.09
C GLU A 234 -23.16 3.56 -9.06
N ILE A 235 -21.85 3.26 -9.07
CA ILE A 235 -20.90 3.85 -10.02
C ILE A 235 -21.30 3.62 -11.47
N PHE A 236 -22.01 2.52 -11.77
CA PHE A 236 -22.44 2.23 -13.14
C PHE A 236 -23.58 3.14 -13.62
N LYS A 237 -24.39 3.66 -12.71
CA LYS A 237 -25.41 4.68 -13.01
C LYS A 237 -24.78 6.07 -13.14
N ILE A 238 -23.86 6.41 -12.22
CA ILE A 238 -23.17 7.72 -12.19
C ILE A 238 -22.23 7.89 -13.39
N LEU A 239 -21.50 6.82 -13.75
CA LEU A 239 -20.53 6.82 -14.84
C LEU A 239 -20.86 5.68 -15.82
N PRO A 240 -21.75 5.93 -16.81
CA PRO A 240 -22.17 4.93 -17.79
C PRO A 240 -21.01 4.37 -18.63
N LYS A 241 -21.26 3.23 -19.29
CA LYS A 241 -20.25 2.45 -20.04
C LYS A 241 -19.43 3.28 -21.02
N GLU A 242 -20.10 4.10 -21.84
CA GLU A 242 -19.40 4.92 -22.84
C GLU A 242 -18.51 5.99 -22.19
N GLN A 243 -18.93 6.58 -21.05
CA GLN A 243 -18.07 7.51 -20.32
C GLN A 243 -16.87 6.79 -19.70
N ARG A 244 -17.05 5.57 -19.14
CA ARG A 244 -15.94 4.77 -18.59
C ARG A 244 -14.90 4.43 -19.64
N LYS A 245 -15.31 4.00 -20.83
CA LYS A 245 -14.39 3.71 -21.95
C LYS A 245 -13.51 4.91 -22.27
N VAL A 246 -14.07 6.12 -22.33
CA VAL A 246 -13.33 7.35 -22.60
C VAL A 246 -12.35 7.67 -21.46
N VAL A 247 -12.75 7.49 -20.20
CA VAL A 247 -11.85 7.67 -19.04
C VAL A 247 -10.70 6.67 -19.10
N PHE A 248 -10.96 5.39 -19.34
CA PHE A 248 -9.93 4.35 -19.39
C PHE A 248 -8.96 4.58 -20.55
N LYS A 249 -9.46 4.99 -21.73
CA LYS A 249 -8.62 5.40 -22.86
C LYS A 249 -7.68 6.54 -22.47
N ASN A 250 -8.20 7.63 -21.88
CA ASN A 250 -7.39 8.76 -21.46
C ASN A 250 -6.42 8.42 -20.32
N PHE A 251 -6.80 7.53 -19.41
CA PHE A 251 -5.92 7.09 -18.34
C PHE A 251 -4.75 6.27 -18.86
N CYS A 252 -4.96 5.38 -19.85
CA CYS A 252 -3.88 4.65 -20.50
C CYS A 252 -2.86 5.58 -21.16
N LEU A 253 -3.31 6.71 -21.73
CA LEU A 253 -2.43 7.70 -22.35
C LEU A 253 -1.49 8.41 -21.36
N LEU A 254 -1.72 8.29 -20.05
CA LEU A 254 -0.80 8.79 -19.02
C LEU A 254 0.48 7.95 -18.92
N PHE A 255 0.53 6.76 -19.52
CA PHE A 255 1.65 5.83 -19.43
C PHE A 255 2.27 5.61 -20.81
N PRO A 256 3.50 6.11 -21.06
CA PRO A 256 4.14 6.04 -22.38
C PRO A 256 4.57 4.62 -22.77
N ASP A 257 4.72 3.71 -21.80
CA ASP A 257 5.18 2.34 -22.02
C ASP A 257 4.12 1.40 -22.61
N THR A 258 2.89 1.89 -22.89
CA THR A 258 1.73 1.11 -23.38
C THR A 258 1.40 -0.15 -22.55
N SER A 259 1.97 -0.27 -21.35
CA SER A 259 1.91 -1.50 -20.55
C SER A 259 0.49 -1.86 -20.09
N ILE A 260 -0.40 -0.88 -20.01
CA ILE A 260 -1.78 -1.02 -19.56
C ILE A 260 -2.76 -0.63 -20.66
N THR A 261 -3.77 -1.47 -20.90
CA THR A 261 -4.79 -1.26 -21.93
C THR A 261 -6.16 -0.91 -21.32
N PRO A 262 -7.05 -0.21 -22.05
CA PRO A 262 -8.39 0.10 -21.57
C PRO A 262 -9.19 -1.15 -21.22
N LEU A 263 -9.05 -2.22 -22.02
CA LEU A 263 -9.72 -3.50 -21.79
C LEU A 263 -9.29 -4.14 -20.46
N PHE A 264 -7.99 -4.09 -20.14
CA PHE A 264 -7.49 -4.57 -18.86
C PHE A 264 -8.09 -3.81 -17.67
N ILE A 265 -8.18 -2.48 -17.78
CA ILE A 265 -8.78 -1.63 -16.75
C ILE A 265 -10.27 -1.92 -16.62
N GLU A 266 -11.01 -2.00 -17.72
CA GLU A 266 -12.46 -2.29 -17.72
C GLU A 266 -12.76 -3.62 -17.03
N LYS A 267 -11.98 -4.67 -17.34
CA LYS A 267 -12.11 -5.99 -16.71
C LYS A 267 -11.85 -5.90 -15.21
N TYR A 268 -10.72 -5.30 -14.81
CA TYR A 268 -10.36 -5.14 -13.40
C TYR A 268 -11.40 -4.30 -12.63
N PHE A 269 -11.85 -3.20 -13.22
CA PHE A 269 -12.87 -2.32 -12.65
C PHE A 269 -14.17 -3.09 -12.42
N THR A 270 -14.69 -3.73 -13.47
CA THR A 270 -15.96 -4.48 -13.41
C THR A 270 -15.91 -5.60 -12.38
N GLU A 271 -14.82 -6.38 -12.35
CA GLU A 271 -14.62 -7.45 -11.36
C GLU A 271 -14.54 -6.89 -9.94
N THR A 272 -13.84 -5.77 -9.74
CA THR A 272 -13.76 -5.10 -8.45
C THR A 272 -15.14 -4.63 -7.98
N ILE A 273 -15.92 -3.98 -8.84
CA ILE A 273 -17.26 -3.51 -8.48
C ILE A 273 -18.19 -4.68 -8.17
N LYS A 274 -18.16 -5.77 -8.95
CA LYS A 274 -18.95 -6.98 -8.67
C LYS A 274 -18.63 -7.56 -7.29
N ASN A 275 -17.35 -7.68 -6.95
CA ASN A 275 -16.91 -8.26 -5.68
C ASN A 275 -17.11 -7.34 -4.47
N THR A 276 -17.40 -6.05 -4.70
CA THR A 276 -17.53 -5.05 -3.64
C THR A 276 -18.79 -4.21 -3.79
N ALA A 277 -19.82 -4.76 -4.46
CA ALA A 277 -20.99 -4.03 -4.94
C ALA A 277 -21.71 -3.27 -3.82
N GLU A 278 -21.93 -3.93 -2.68
CA GLU A 278 -22.63 -3.38 -1.51
C GLU A 278 -21.73 -2.55 -0.60
N ASN A 279 -20.40 -2.60 -0.79
CA ASN A 279 -19.47 -1.88 0.06
C ASN A 279 -19.48 -0.39 -0.25
N PHE A 280 -19.27 0.42 0.79
CA PHE A 280 -18.97 1.83 0.64
C PHE A 280 -17.47 2.05 0.39
N ASN A 281 -17.14 2.90 -0.58
CA ASN A 281 -15.75 3.22 -0.86
C ASN A 281 -15.11 4.02 0.29
N SER A 282 -13.96 3.57 0.78
CA SER A 282 -13.25 4.21 1.91
C SER A 282 -12.85 5.67 1.67
N ILE A 283 -12.64 6.09 0.42
CA ILE A 283 -12.34 7.49 0.07
C ILE A 283 -13.58 8.35 0.27
N SER A 284 -14.73 7.89 -0.22
CA SER A 284 -16.01 8.57 -0.04
C SER A 284 -16.42 8.66 1.42
N VAL A 285 -16.27 7.58 2.19
CA VAL A 285 -16.52 7.58 3.65
C VAL A 285 -15.62 8.59 4.37
N SER A 286 -14.33 8.62 4.05
CA SER A 286 -13.40 9.60 4.62
C SER A 286 -13.80 11.03 4.27
N TRP A 287 -14.21 11.28 3.02
CA TRP A 287 -14.58 12.62 2.56
C TRP A 287 -15.89 13.11 3.18
N HIS A 288 -16.88 12.22 3.32
CA HIS A 288 -18.12 12.51 4.03
C HIS A 288 -17.84 12.96 5.47
N ASN A 289 -16.93 12.27 6.17
CA ASN A 289 -16.49 12.61 7.53
C ASN A 289 -15.50 13.80 7.60
N GLY A 290 -15.48 14.67 6.59
CA GLY A 290 -14.67 15.89 6.57
C GLY A 290 -13.18 15.72 6.25
N ASN A 291 -12.71 14.50 5.93
CA ASN A 291 -11.31 14.26 5.56
C ASN A 291 -11.17 13.99 4.05
N SER A 292 -10.95 15.05 3.26
CA SER A 292 -10.75 15.00 1.80
C SER A 292 -9.36 14.52 1.37
N LYS A 293 -8.38 14.44 2.28
CA LYS A 293 -6.97 14.14 1.94
C LYS A 293 -6.79 12.92 1.04
N PRO A 294 -7.53 11.80 1.22
CA PRO A 294 -7.42 10.67 0.32
C PRO A 294 -7.81 11.02 -1.13
N ILE A 295 -8.96 11.68 -1.38
CA ILE A 295 -9.35 12.04 -2.74
C ILE A 295 -8.42 13.11 -3.33
N ASP A 296 -7.99 14.08 -2.53
CA ASP A 296 -7.07 15.13 -2.94
C ASP A 296 -5.76 14.55 -3.46
N TYR A 297 -5.27 13.47 -2.84
CA TYR A 297 -4.11 12.73 -3.34
C TYR A 297 -4.36 12.15 -4.74
N PHE A 298 -5.48 11.46 -4.98
CA PHE A 298 -5.74 10.86 -6.29
C PHE A 298 -5.90 11.93 -7.37
N VAL A 299 -6.62 13.02 -7.06
CA VAL A 299 -6.79 14.18 -7.95
C VAL A 299 -5.44 14.82 -8.28
N ALA A 300 -4.61 15.08 -7.27
CA ALA A 300 -3.28 15.67 -7.47
C ALA A 300 -2.37 14.77 -8.32
N ASN A 301 -2.44 13.45 -8.13
CA ASN A 301 -1.65 12.51 -8.93
C ASN A 301 -2.14 12.43 -10.38
N ILE A 302 -3.46 12.39 -10.62
CA ILE A 302 -4.01 12.44 -11.99
C ILE A 302 -3.57 13.72 -12.70
N LYS A 303 -3.70 14.88 -12.03
CA LYS A 303 -3.25 16.16 -12.59
C LYS A 303 -1.76 16.12 -12.91
N LYS A 304 -0.92 15.72 -11.94
CA LYS A 304 0.53 15.62 -12.12
C LYS A 304 0.91 14.71 -13.30
N MET A 305 0.31 13.52 -13.39
CA MET A 305 0.54 12.59 -14.50
C MET A 305 0.12 13.20 -15.84
N SER A 306 -1.04 13.86 -15.88
CA SER A 306 -1.55 14.52 -17.09
C SER A 306 -0.62 15.64 -17.56
N TYR A 307 -0.11 16.48 -16.66
CA TYR A 307 0.85 17.53 -17.03
C TYR A 307 2.19 16.97 -17.49
N SER A 308 2.61 15.80 -16.97
CA SER A 308 3.89 15.19 -17.34
C SER A 308 3.94 14.64 -18.76
N ILE A 309 2.80 14.22 -19.33
CA ILE A 309 2.75 13.67 -20.70
C ILE A 309 2.69 14.77 -21.78
N LYS A 310 2.46 16.04 -21.39
CA LYS A 310 2.37 17.21 -22.30
C LYS A 310 1.33 17.09 -23.44
N LYS A 311 0.35 16.19 -23.33
CA LYS A 311 -0.77 16.08 -24.30
C LYS A 311 -1.94 16.95 -23.86
N ARG A 312 -2.19 18.05 -24.57
CA ARG A 312 -3.25 19.04 -24.26
C ARG A 312 -4.62 18.39 -24.10
N GLU A 313 -4.97 17.45 -24.97
CA GLU A 313 -6.25 16.74 -24.92
C GLU A 313 -6.47 15.99 -23.60
N VAL A 314 -5.46 15.24 -23.15
CA VAL A 314 -5.53 14.45 -21.91
C VAL A 314 -5.62 15.37 -20.68
N ILE A 315 -4.86 16.47 -20.68
CA ILE A 315 -4.90 17.47 -19.61
C ILE A 315 -6.29 18.11 -19.52
N LEU A 316 -6.83 18.58 -20.65
CA LEU A 316 -8.15 19.18 -20.70
C LEU A 316 -9.25 18.20 -20.29
N PHE A 317 -9.15 16.94 -20.73
CA PHE A 317 -10.08 15.88 -20.36
C PHE A 317 -10.13 15.70 -18.84
N PHE A 318 -9.00 15.44 -18.19
CA PHE A 318 -9.00 15.17 -16.75
C PHE A 318 -9.38 16.41 -15.93
N ASN A 319 -8.99 17.62 -16.34
CA ASN A 319 -9.41 18.84 -15.65
C ASN A 319 -10.94 19.03 -15.71
N ARG A 320 -11.56 18.83 -16.89
CA ARG A 320 -13.02 18.89 -17.03
C ARG A 320 -13.71 17.78 -16.25
N PHE A 321 -13.20 16.56 -16.32
CA PHE A 321 -13.73 15.41 -15.60
C PHE A 321 -13.71 15.63 -14.08
N ILE A 322 -12.59 16.08 -13.54
CA ILE A 322 -12.43 16.40 -12.11
C ILE A 322 -13.39 17.52 -11.70
N LYS A 323 -13.44 18.62 -12.45
CA LYS A 323 -14.33 19.76 -12.16
C LYS A 323 -15.80 19.34 -12.14
N LYS A 324 -16.23 18.49 -13.08
CA LYS A 324 -17.61 17.97 -13.16
C LYS A 324 -18.04 17.27 -11.87
N PHE A 325 -17.16 16.51 -11.24
CA PHE A 325 -17.51 15.67 -10.08
C PHE A 325 -17.11 16.28 -8.72
N GLN A 326 -16.18 17.24 -8.65
CA GLN A 326 -15.85 17.92 -7.40
C GLN A 326 -16.91 18.94 -6.94
N LEU A 327 -17.81 19.37 -7.83
CA LEU A 327 -18.88 20.33 -7.54
C LEU A 327 -20.18 19.66 -7.03
N ASN A 328 -20.19 18.32 -6.89
CA ASN A 328 -21.33 17.50 -6.48
C ASN A 328 -21.12 16.86 -5.10
#